data_AF-A0A0Q4QKM0-F1
#
_entry.id   AF-A0A0Q4QKM0-F1
#
_cell.length_a   1.000
_cell.length_b   1.000
_cell.length_c   1.000
_cell.angle_alpha   90.00
_cell.angle_beta   90.00
_cell.angle_gamma   90.00
#
_symmetry.space_group_name_H-M   'P 1'
#
loop_
_entity.id
_entity.type
_entity.pdbx_description
1 polymer ?
#
loop_
_entity_poly.entity_id
_entity_poly.type
_entity_poly.pdbx_seq_one_letter_code
_entity_poly.pdbx_strand_id
1 'polypeptide(L)'
;MGIPLTRGQATQDFAIQDTEQTLRAQASGEGDKARTFLMDQADRIREAASKFRDAFGSADMTRADRGRVVVDALRELRDRGKDGINTLYREANAMGRNGLALDVEGIASAAKRALVEADVPDSVKNVIRQEMARYGMIGKNAVTAEDGLTTVTLSDGRKVQFYGDPEPLTVGNAEQFRKAISAQYAVDGPRKLSQPIKGAVDDAVEAAVEAAARSGVDGPVGEKLRQARRAVVEQKETFAAKDVVQRLVDWKKGTRTDNVLPERAVSEVLSGEVSNLRRVKAVLLGNSTPTSKGAWRAIQAEGIGGIIDKAYTANSNLGSGPVATINGAKLNSAILRFGIPKLKILLDEADFDRLMSLRRVIGEATIPISGTTNPSGSAFKLMRFLAPMAVKFSGIPLIGPAIDVASGLVKQAKATAEASRTLAGMTSYGAEEAARETAGRAARGAAAARTGNAKADEQAAGFIDALVDAARAGRLAAAVVASTPRDNDER
;
A
#
# COMPACT_ATOMS: atom_id res chain seq x y z
N MET A 1 -10.34 1.64 -20.83
CA MET A 1 -9.54 0.41 -20.64
C MET A 1 -9.54 -0.54 -21.84
N GLY A 2 -10.30 -0.29 -22.92
CA GLY A 2 -10.04 -0.91 -24.24
C GLY A 2 -10.16 -2.44 -24.35
N ILE A 3 -10.64 -3.13 -23.32
CA ILE A 3 -10.96 -4.56 -23.35
C ILE A 3 -12.33 -4.69 -24.01
N PRO A 4 -12.43 -5.28 -25.21
CA PRO A 4 -13.72 -5.51 -25.85
C PRO A 4 -14.49 -6.58 -25.08
N LEU A 5 -15.81 -6.46 -25.01
CA LEU A 5 -16.70 -7.46 -24.43
C LEU A 5 -17.56 -8.07 -25.53
N THR A 6 -17.90 -9.35 -25.44
CA THR A 6 -18.96 -9.91 -26.27
C THR A 6 -20.32 -9.33 -25.85
N ARG A 7 -21.33 -9.44 -26.72
CA ARG A 7 -22.71 -9.06 -26.38
C ARG A 7 -23.20 -9.81 -25.15
N GLY A 8 -22.96 -11.11 -25.06
CA GLY A 8 -23.34 -11.91 -23.89
C GLY A 8 -22.67 -11.41 -22.60
N GLN A 9 -21.40 -11.03 -22.63
CA GLN A 9 -20.67 -10.48 -21.49
C GLN A 9 -21.17 -9.08 -21.10
N ALA A 10 -21.32 -8.19 -22.07
CA ALA A 10 -21.73 -6.80 -21.86
C ALA A 10 -23.17 -6.67 -21.36
N THR A 11 -24.08 -7.52 -21.85
CA THR A 11 -25.50 -7.53 -21.44
C THR A 11 -25.79 -8.45 -20.26
N GLN A 12 -24.79 -9.21 -19.80
CA GLN A 12 -24.92 -10.24 -18.76
C GLN A 12 -26.02 -11.27 -19.06
N ASP A 13 -26.24 -11.58 -20.35
CA ASP A 13 -27.25 -12.53 -20.81
C ASP A 13 -26.65 -13.92 -21.00
N PHE A 14 -27.01 -14.85 -20.09
CA PHE A 14 -26.52 -16.22 -20.13
C PHE A 14 -26.97 -17.01 -21.37
N ALA A 15 -28.14 -16.71 -21.94
CA ALA A 15 -28.60 -17.38 -23.15
C ALA A 15 -27.75 -16.98 -24.35
N ILE A 16 -27.40 -15.70 -24.47
CA ILE A 16 -26.48 -15.22 -25.51
C ILE A 16 -25.09 -15.83 -25.29
N GLN A 17 -24.58 -15.86 -24.05
CA GLN A 17 -23.27 -16.48 -23.75
C GLN A 17 -23.22 -17.97 -24.11
N ASP A 18 -24.31 -18.72 -23.91
CA ASP A 18 -24.39 -20.15 -24.30
C ASP A 18 -24.32 -20.33 -25.83
N THR A 19 -24.96 -19.44 -26.59
CA THR A 19 -24.83 -19.44 -28.07
C THR A 19 -23.42 -19.08 -28.54
N GLU A 20 -22.76 -18.12 -27.88
CA GLU A 20 -21.36 -17.75 -28.14
C GLU A 20 -20.41 -18.91 -27.80
N GLN A 21 -20.66 -19.64 -26.72
CA GLN A 21 -19.90 -20.84 -26.36
C GLN A 21 -20.09 -21.96 -27.40
N THR A 22 -21.32 -22.17 -27.85
CA THR A 22 -21.63 -23.17 -28.88
C THR A 22 -20.90 -22.84 -30.18
N LEU A 23 -20.90 -21.58 -30.62
CA LEU A 23 -20.13 -21.12 -31.78
C LEU A 23 -18.64 -21.43 -31.64
N ARG A 24 -18.05 -21.18 -30.48
CA ARG A 24 -16.65 -21.50 -30.19
C ARG A 24 -16.32 -22.98 -30.20
N ALA A 25 -17.28 -23.85 -29.94
CA ALA A 25 -17.07 -25.30 -29.97
C ALA A 25 -17.08 -25.85 -31.41
N GLN A 26 -17.60 -25.08 -32.37
CA GLN A 26 -17.66 -25.50 -33.77
C GLN A 26 -16.27 -25.46 -34.44
N ALA A 27 -16.00 -26.46 -35.27
CA ALA A 27 -14.84 -26.50 -36.16
C ALA A 27 -15.15 -25.76 -37.48
N SER A 28 -15.54 -24.49 -37.39
CA SER A 28 -15.86 -23.59 -38.50
C SER A 28 -14.97 -22.35 -38.49
N GLY A 29 -14.91 -21.62 -39.62
CA GLY A 29 -14.15 -20.37 -39.70
C GLY A 29 -14.67 -19.28 -38.76
N GLU A 30 -15.98 -19.25 -38.50
CA GLU A 30 -16.60 -18.39 -37.49
C GLU A 30 -16.22 -18.83 -36.06
N GLY A 31 -16.19 -20.13 -35.81
CA GLY A 31 -15.72 -20.71 -34.55
C GLY A 31 -14.25 -20.40 -34.26
N ASP A 32 -13.39 -20.42 -35.29
CA ASP A 32 -11.98 -20.00 -35.19
C ASP A 32 -11.87 -18.51 -34.83
N LYS A 33 -12.59 -17.62 -35.53
CA LYS A 33 -12.61 -16.19 -35.22
C LYS A 33 -13.11 -15.90 -33.81
N ALA A 34 -14.13 -16.64 -33.35
CA ALA A 34 -14.64 -16.54 -31.98
C ALA A 34 -13.61 -16.99 -30.93
N ARG A 35 -12.78 -18.01 -31.23
CA ARG A 35 -11.65 -18.42 -30.38
C ARG A 35 -10.55 -17.35 -30.36
N THR A 36 -10.16 -16.82 -31.52
CA THR A 36 -9.15 -15.74 -31.62
C THR A 36 -9.57 -14.50 -30.84
N PHE A 37 -10.83 -14.06 -30.95
CA PHE A 37 -11.33 -12.90 -30.20
C PHE A 37 -11.14 -13.05 -28.68
N LEU A 38 -11.40 -14.22 -28.12
CA LEU A 38 -11.24 -14.45 -26.67
C LEU A 38 -9.78 -14.62 -26.25
N MET A 39 -8.91 -15.11 -27.14
CA MET A 39 -7.47 -15.07 -26.91
C MET A 39 -6.98 -13.61 -26.84
N ASP A 40 -7.39 -12.78 -27.79
CA ASP A 40 -7.06 -11.34 -27.81
C ASP A 40 -7.64 -10.61 -26.57
N GLN A 41 -8.87 -10.93 -26.18
CA GLN A 41 -9.49 -10.39 -24.97
C GLN A 41 -8.69 -10.78 -23.72
N ALA A 42 -8.29 -12.05 -23.60
CA ALA A 42 -7.50 -12.54 -22.47
C ALA A 42 -6.10 -11.88 -22.40
N ASP A 43 -5.47 -11.64 -23.55
CA ASP A 43 -4.20 -10.94 -23.64
C ASP A 43 -4.33 -9.47 -23.24
N ARG A 44 -5.39 -8.78 -23.70
CA ARG A 44 -5.70 -7.40 -23.27
C ARG A 44 -6.00 -7.30 -21.77
N ILE A 45 -6.68 -8.29 -21.19
CA ILE A 45 -6.90 -8.36 -19.74
C ILE A 45 -5.57 -8.48 -19.00
N ARG A 46 -4.68 -9.37 -19.46
CA ARG A 46 -3.34 -9.55 -18.87
C ARG A 46 -2.53 -8.26 -18.97
N GLU A 47 -2.51 -7.64 -20.15
CA GLU A 47 -1.80 -6.39 -20.39
C GLU A 47 -2.34 -5.25 -19.52
N ALA A 48 -3.66 -5.09 -19.41
CA ALA A 48 -4.28 -4.07 -18.57
C ALA A 48 -3.92 -4.25 -17.08
N ALA A 49 -3.93 -5.50 -16.60
CA ALA A 49 -3.54 -5.80 -15.23
C ALA A 49 -2.03 -5.63 -14.98
N SER A 50 -1.18 -6.00 -15.95
CA SER A 50 0.27 -5.73 -15.86
C SER A 50 0.52 -4.22 -15.83
N LYS A 51 -0.04 -3.45 -16.77
CA LYS A 51 0.09 -1.98 -16.78
C LYS A 51 -0.37 -1.35 -15.47
N PHE A 52 -1.48 -1.83 -14.91
CA PHE A 52 -1.96 -1.36 -13.61
C PHE A 52 -0.98 -1.70 -12.48
N ARG A 53 -0.46 -2.93 -12.43
CA ARG A 53 0.56 -3.34 -11.46
C ARG A 53 1.84 -2.51 -11.58
N ASP A 54 2.33 -2.35 -12.80
CA ASP A 54 3.63 -1.73 -13.10
C ASP A 54 3.63 -0.23 -12.79
N ALA A 55 2.45 0.41 -12.76
CA ALA A 55 2.29 1.80 -12.32
C ALA A 55 2.70 2.06 -10.86
N PHE A 56 2.76 1.02 -10.02
CA PHE A 56 3.15 1.14 -8.60
C PHE A 56 4.62 0.79 -8.34
N GLY A 57 5.33 0.26 -9.32
CA GLY A 57 6.75 -0.10 -9.23
C GLY A 57 7.07 -1.41 -9.94
N SER A 58 8.33 -1.60 -10.35
CA SER A 58 8.73 -2.77 -11.12
C SER A 58 8.54 -4.07 -10.34
N ALA A 59 8.24 -5.15 -11.06
CA ALA A 59 8.13 -6.49 -10.49
C ALA A 59 9.50 -7.04 -10.03
N ASP A 60 10.60 -6.39 -10.41
CA ASP A 60 11.97 -6.91 -10.29
C ASP A 60 12.50 -6.90 -8.85
N MET A 61 11.94 -6.06 -7.99
CA MET A 61 12.30 -6.07 -6.56
C MET A 61 11.71 -7.31 -5.88
N THR A 62 12.57 -8.07 -5.22
CA THR A 62 12.14 -9.18 -4.36
C THR A 62 11.37 -8.63 -3.14
N ARG A 63 10.63 -9.51 -2.43
CA ARG A 63 9.95 -9.12 -1.18
C ARG A 63 10.94 -8.61 -0.13
N ALA A 64 12.13 -9.20 -0.07
CA ALA A 64 13.20 -8.77 0.82
C ALA A 64 13.62 -7.33 0.52
N ASP A 65 13.84 -7.02 -0.76
CA ASP A 65 14.28 -5.68 -1.20
C ASP A 65 13.20 -4.63 -0.91
N ARG A 66 11.94 -4.93 -1.19
CA ARG A 66 10.81 -4.03 -0.88
C ARG A 66 10.75 -3.73 0.61
N GLY A 67 10.85 -4.78 1.43
CA GLY A 67 10.83 -4.62 2.88
C GLY A 67 12.03 -3.85 3.42
N ARG A 68 13.22 -4.07 2.85
CA ARG A 68 14.43 -3.31 3.22
C ARG A 68 14.27 -1.83 2.90
N VAL A 69 13.79 -1.48 1.71
CA VAL A 69 13.51 -0.07 1.35
C VAL A 69 12.53 0.59 2.32
N VAL A 70 11.50 -0.13 2.78
CA VAL A 70 10.54 0.38 3.77
C VAL A 70 11.19 0.60 5.14
N VAL A 71 11.93 -0.40 5.64
CA VAL A 71 12.61 -0.32 6.94
C VAL A 71 13.65 0.80 6.95
N ASP A 72 14.46 0.90 5.90
CA ASP A 72 15.52 1.90 5.78
C ASP A 72 14.94 3.31 5.70
N ALA A 73 13.87 3.53 4.92
CA ALA A 73 13.20 4.83 4.85
C ALA A 73 12.60 5.26 6.21
N LEU A 74 12.00 4.33 6.96
CA LEU A 74 11.48 4.62 8.30
C LEU A 74 12.61 4.93 9.29
N ARG A 75 13.74 4.20 9.22
CA ARG A 75 14.93 4.47 10.04
C ARG A 75 15.56 5.82 9.71
N GLU A 76 15.66 6.15 8.42
CA GLU A 76 16.16 7.43 7.94
C GLU A 76 15.30 8.59 8.46
N LEU A 77 13.96 8.48 8.38
CA LEU A 77 13.05 9.47 8.95
C LEU A 77 13.21 9.60 10.47
N ARG A 78 13.35 8.48 11.18
CA ARG A 78 13.61 8.48 12.63
C ARG A 78 14.90 9.21 12.95
N ASP A 79 15.97 8.90 12.24
CA ASP A 79 17.30 9.43 12.55
C ASP A 79 17.40 10.92 12.16
N ARG A 80 16.78 11.34 11.04
CA ARG A 80 16.58 12.76 10.70
C ARG A 80 15.78 13.52 11.76
N GLY A 81 14.73 12.92 12.31
CA GLY A 81 13.95 13.52 13.41
C GLY A 81 14.80 13.75 14.67
N LYS A 82 15.65 12.78 15.03
CA LYS A 82 16.61 12.93 16.14
C LYS A 82 17.62 14.04 15.89
N ASP A 83 18.15 14.13 14.67
CA ASP A 83 19.11 15.18 14.30
C ASP A 83 18.46 16.57 14.31
N GLY A 84 17.19 16.68 13.90
CA GLY A 84 16.39 17.91 14.02
C GLY A 84 16.22 18.35 15.48
N ILE A 85 15.85 17.43 16.37
CA ILE A 85 15.75 17.68 17.82
C ILE A 85 17.10 18.17 18.37
N ASN A 86 18.19 17.48 18.06
CA ASN A 86 19.53 17.85 18.50
C ASN A 86 19.94 19.24 17.99
N THR A 87 19.52 19.60 16.78
CA THR A 87 19.79 20.92 16.20
C THR A 87 19.02 22.02 16.92
N LEU A 88 17.74 21.80 17.25
CA LEU A 88 16.95 22.76 18.04
C LEU A 88 17.57 23.00 19.43
N TYR A 89 18.08 21.96 20.09
CA TYR A 89 18.79 22.11 21.36
C TYR A 89 20.11 22.87 21.21
N ARG A 90 20.90 22.60 20.15
CA ARG A 90 22.13 23.35 19.87
C ARG A 90 21.85 24.83 19.56
N GLU A 91 20.78 25.12 18.81
CA GLU A 91 20.35 26.49 18.52
C GLU A 91 19.92 27.23 19.79
N ALA A 92 19.11 26.59 20.65
CA ALA A 92 18.73 27.14 21.94
C ALA A 92 19.97 27.43 22.81
N ASN A 93 20.97 26.54 22.77
CA ASN A 93 22.22 26.70 23.48
C ASN A 93 23.06 27.87 22.95
N ALA A 94 23.18 28.00 21.63
CA ALA A 94 23.92 29.10 21.01
C ALA A 94 23.28 30.48 21.30
N MET A 95 21.96 30.52 21.50
CA MET A 95 21.22 31.73 21.86
C MET A 95 21.35 32.09 23.35
N GLY A 96 21.54 31.10 24.24
CA GLY A 96 21.77 31.31 25.66
C GLY A 96 23.26 31.43 25.96
N ARG A 97 23.75 32.61 26.35
CA ARG A 97 25.19 32.88 26.57
C ARG A 97 25.96 31.87 27.45
N ASN A 98 25.29 31.04 28.27
CA ASN A 98 25.90 30.00 29.10
C ASN A 98 25.24 28.60 28.95
N GLY A 99 24.30 28.42 28.02
CA GLY A 99 23.52 27.19 27.92
C GLY A 99 22.62 26.90 29.12
N LEU A 100 21.59 26.09 28.91
CA LEU A 100 20.76 25.62 30.03
C LEU A 100 21.52 24.53 30.78
N ALA A 101 22.07 24.87 31.95
CA ALA A 101 22.81 23.94 32.80
C ALA A 101 21.93 22.75 33.22
N LEU A 102 22.52 21.56 33.27
CA LEU A 102 21.86 20.36 33.77
C LEU A 102 22.13 20.16 35.24
N ASP A 103 21.13 19.65 35.96
CA ASP A 103 21.38 19.00 37.24
C ASP A 103 22.08 17.66 36.98
N VAL A 104 23.33 17.57 37.41
CA VAL A 104 24.21 16.42 37.15
C VAL A 104 24.19 15.38 38.26
N GLU A 105 23.42 15.57 39.35
CA GLU A 105 23.47 14.66 40.50
C GLU A 105 23.05 13.23 40.12
N GLY A 106 21.93 13.09 39.39
CA GLY A 106 21.44 11.79 38.91
C GLY A 106 22.42 11.11 37.95
N ILE A 107 23.05 11.90 37.07
CA ILE A 107 24.07 11.43 36.11
C ILE A 107 25.30 10.93 36.87
N ALA A 108 25.80 11.72 37.82
CA ALA A 108 26.95 11.37 38.63
C ALA A 108 26.72 10.12 39.48
N SER A 109 25.50 9.95 40.02
CA SER A 109 25.11 8.73 40.76
C SER A 109 25.09 7.48 39.89
N ALA A 110 24.50 7.57 38.68
CA ALA A 110 24.51 6.47 37.72
C ALA A 110 25.94 6.10 37.29
N ALA A 111 26.79 7.10 37.04
CA ALA A 111 28.16 6.89 36.64
C ALA A 111 29.01 6.28 37.77
N LYS A 112 28.87 6.76 39.01
CA LYS A 112 29.56 6.18 40.18
C LYS A 112 29.20 4.71 40.38
N ARG A 113 27.94 4.33 40.20
CA ARG A 113 27.52 2.91 40.21
C ARG A 113 28.27 2.10 39.16
N ALA A 114 28.29 2.55 37.90
CA ALA A 114 29.03 1.85 36.85
C ALA A 114 30.55 1.75 37.14
N LEU A 115 31.14 2.75 37.80
CA LEU A 115 32.57 2.77 38.12
C LEU A 115 33.00 1.78 39.20
N VAL A 116 32.10 1.36 40.09
CA VAL A 116 32.40 0.39 41.17
C VAL A 116 32.11 -1.06 40.77
N GLU A 117 31.34 -1.28 39.70
CA GLU A 117 30.98 -2.61 39.23
C GLU A 117 32.17 -3.36 38.63
N ALA A 118 32.41 -4.59 39.05
CA ALA A 118 33.50 -5.43 38.54
C ALA A 118 33.31 -5.81 37.06
N ASP A 119 32.05 -5.98 36.64
CA ASP A 119 31.68 -6.40 35.28
C ASP A 119 31.88 -5.30 34.21
N VAL A 120 32.20 -4.06 34.62
CA VAL A 120 32.49 -2.95 33.71
C VAL A 120 33.99 -2.91 33.44
N PRO A 121 34.45 -3.08 32.18
CA PRO A 121 35.88 -3.06 31.87
C PRO A 121 36.54 -1.72 32.19
N ASP A 122 37.82 -1.76 32.56
CA ASP A 122 38.56 -0.55 32.94
C ASP A 122 38.68 0.47 31.80
N SER A 123 38.72 0.03 30.55
CA SER A 123 38.65 0.91 29.37
C SER A 123 37.37 1.76 29.37
N VAL A 124 36.23 1.15 29.69
CA VAL A 124 34.94 1.85 29.80
C VAL A 124 34.92 2.77 31.01
N LYS A 125 35.42 2.31 32.17
CA LYS A 125 35.53 3.15 33.37
C LYS A 125 36.39 4.39 33.13
N ASN A 126 37.47 4.26 32.35
CA ASN A 126 38.34 5.38 32.02
C ASN A 126 37.63 6.39 31.12
N VAL A 127 36.85 5.95 30.12
CA VAL A 127 36.02 6.85 29.30
C VAL A 127 34.97 7.57 30.16
N ILE A 128 34.29 6.84 31.06
CA ILE A 128 33.32 7.46 31.98
C ILE A 128 34.01 8.54 32.82
N ARG A 129 35.16 8.25 33.45
CA ARG A 129 35.91 9.25 34.24
C ARG A 129 36.35 10.45 33.39
N GLN A 130 36.85 10.20 32.19
CA GLN A 130 37.32 11.24 31.29
C GLN A 130 36.20 12.20 30.91
N GLU A 131 35.04 11.67 30.50
CA GLU A 131 33.88 12.48 30.15
C GLU A 131 33.29 13.20 31.38
N MET A 132 33.20 12.53 32.54
CA MET A 132 32.77 13.20 33.77
C MET A 132 33.71 14.35 34.17
N ALA A 133 35.02 14.21 33.95
CA ALA A 133 35.99 15.27 34.24
C ALA A 133 35.90 16.41 33.22
N ARG A 134 35.72 16.09 31.93
CA ARG A 134 35.49 17.08 30.86
C ARG A 134 34.31 17.98 31.18
N TYR A 135 33.21 17.39 31.65
CA TYR A 135 32.00 18.15 31.97
C TYR A 135 31.93 18.67 33.42
N GLY A 136 33.06 18.74 34.11
CA GLY A 136 33.17 19.32 35.46
C GLY A 136 32.44 18.57 36.57
N MET A 137 31.99 17.32 36.35
CA MET A 137 31.26 16.53 37.36
C MET A 137 32.19 15.91 38.40
N ILE A 138 33.46 15.68 38.04
CA ILE A 138 34.47 15.14 38.95
C ILE A 138 35.82 15.85 38.78
N GLY A 139 36.60 15.77 39.84
CA GLY A 139 37.96 16.31 39.89
C GLY A 139 38.00 17.81 40.15
N LYS A 140 39.16 18.28 40.59
CA LYS A 140 39.43 19.69 40.92
C LYS A 140 40.76 20.11 40.29
N ASN A 141 41.01 21.42 40.28
CA ASN A 141 42.26 22.02 39.83
C ASN A 141 42.61 21.62 38.38
N ALA A 142 41.68 21.89 37.46
CA ALA A 142 41.94 21.67 36.05
C ALA A 142 43.08 22.58 35.59
N VAL A 143 44.09 21.99 34.95
CA VAL A 143 45.21 22.72 34.34
C VAL A 143 45.24 22.34 32.87
N THR A 144 44.97 23.31 32.00
CA THR A 144 45.07 23.17 30.55
C THR A 144 46.47 23.62 30.10
N ALA A 145 47.23 22.73 29.47
CA ALA A 145 48.53 23.05 28.88
C ALA A 145 48.37 23.75 27.52
N GLU A 146 49.44 24.38 27.01
CA GLU A 146 49.42 25.12 25.73
C GLU A 146 49.08 24.25 24.52
N ASP A 147 49.32 22.93 24.59
CA ASP A 147 48.94 21.95 23.58
C ASP A 147 47.43 21.57 23.64
N GLY A 148 46.68 22.18 24.55
CA GLY A 148 45.25 21.94 24.76
C GLY A 148 44.95 20.69 25.59
N LEU A 149 45.96 20.03 26.17
CA LEU A 149 45.75 18.90 27.07
C LEU A 149 45.41 19.40 28.48
N THR A 150 44.20 19.10 28.92
CA THR A 150 43.71 19.38 30.27
C THR A 150 43.95 18.20 31.18
N THR A 151 44.59 18.44 32.33
CA THR A 151 44.73 17.47 33.40
C THR A 151 43.88 17.88 34.60
N VAL A 152 43.06 16.97 35.10
CA VAL A 152 42.24 17.15 36.30
C VAL A 152 42.65 16.12 37.35
N THR A 153 42.76 16.55 38.62
CA THR A 153 43.07 15.64 39.73
C THR A 153 41.79 15.21 40.42
N LEU A 154 41.56 13.90 40.52
CA LEU A 154 40.44 13.31 41.23
C LEU A 154 40.65 13.37 42.74
N SER A 155 39.57 13.16 43.50
CA SER A 155 39.59 13.17 44.97
C SER A 155 40.48 12.08 45.58
N ASP A 156 40.78 11.03 44.84
CA ASP A 156 41.67 9.93 45.24
C ASP A 156 43.12 10.10 44.75
N GLY A 157 43.46 11.29 44.22
CA GLY A 157 44.80 11.62 43.74
C GLY A 157 45.11 11.13 42.31
N ARG A 158 44.22 10.35 41.68
CA ARG A 158 44.40 9.94 40.27
C ARG A 158 44.25 11.15 39.35
N LYS A 159 45.04 11.17 38.28
CA LYS A 159 44.97 12.20 37.23
C LYS A 159 44.16 11.68 36.05
N VAL A 160 43.26 12.51 35.54
CA VAL A 160 42.48 12.27 34.32
C VAL A 160 42.86 13.34 33.31
N GLN A 161 43.03 12.93 32.05
CA GLN A 161 43.46 13.82 30.99
C GLN A 161 42.47 13.82 29.83
N PHE A 162 42.21 14.99 29.25
CA PHE A 162 41.38 15.17 28.05
C PHE A 162 41.79 16.43 27.30
N TYR A 163 41.46 16.51 26.02
CA TYR A 163 41.69 17.71 25.23
C TYR A 163 40.55 18.73 25.39
N GLY A 164 40.91 20.01 25.42
CA GLY A 164 40.00 21.15 25.57
C GLY A 164 39.75 21.55 27.02
N ASP A 165 39.21 22.75 27.23
CA ASP A 165 38.91 23.24 28.58
C ASP A 165 37.71 22.49 29.20
N PRO A 166 37.68 22.32 30.53
CA PRO A 166 36.49 21.81 31.21
C PRO A 166 35.31 22.76 31.03
N GLU A 167 34.14 22.21 30.71
CA GLU A 167 32.89 22.97 30.56
C GLU A 167 31.78 22.35 31.41
N PRO A 168 30.80 23.12 31.91
CA PRO A 168 29.66 22.51 32.60
C PRO A 168 28.80 21.68 31.62
N LEU A 169 28.19 20.60 32.13
CA LEU A 169 27.19 19.87 31.34
C LEU A 169 25.92 20.73 31.18
N THR A 170 25.53 20.94 29.93
CA THR A 170 24.36 21.73 29.53
C THR A 170 23.49 20.92 28.57
N VAL A 171 22.25 21.36 28.34
CA VAL A 171 21.39 20.77 27.31
C VAL A 171 22.08 20.75 25.92
N GLY A 172 22.94 21.72 25.61
CA GLY A 172 23.59 21.81 24.30
C GLY A 172 24.74 20.84 24.06
N ASN A 173 25.44 20.40 25.12
CA ASN A 173 26.54 19.44 25.04
C ASN A 173 26.20 18.05 25.60
N ALA A 174 25.03 17.87 26.22
CA ALA A 174 24.56 16.59 26.79
C ALA A 174 24.54 15.42 25.81
N GLU A 175 24.18 15.65 24.54
CA GLU A 175 24.17 14.58 23.54
C GLU A 175 25.60 14.12 23.17
N GLN A 176 26.62 14.99 23.27
CA GLN A 176 28.01 14.59 23.07
C GLN A 176 28.46 13.65 24.19
N PHE A 177 28.18 14.01 25.44
CA PHE A 177 28.39 13.14 26.59
C PHE A 177 27.67 11.79 26.42
N ARG A 178 26.38 11.82 26.07
CA ARG A 178 25.56 10.62 25.85
C ARG A 178 26.10 9.73 24.74
N LYS A 179 26.58 10.30 23.63
CA LYS A 179 27.22 9.58 22.52
C LYS A 179 28.53 8.94 22.95
N ALA A 180 29.36 9.63 23.73
CA ALA A 180 30.61 9.08 24.24
C ALA A 180 30.37 7.83 25.11
N ILE A 181 29.37 7.87 26.00
CA ILE A 181 28.94 6.69 26.78
C ILE A 181 28.36 5.61 25.86
N SER A 182 27.53 5.98 24.89
CA SER A 182 26.92 5.02 23.95
C SER A 182 27.95 4.32 23.05
N ALA A 183 29.07 4.98 22.73
CA ALA A 183 30.16 4.38 21.96
C ALA A 183 30.80 3.19 22.67
N GLN A 184 30.71 3.14 24.00
CA GLN A 184 31.23 2.04 24.80
C GLN A 184 30.32 0.80 24.79
N TYR A 185 29.12 0.86 24.20
CA TYR A 185 28.14 -0.23 24.26
C TYR A 185 28.70 -1.59 23.86
N ALA A 186 29.52 -1.66 22.81
CA ALA A 186 30.09 -2.93 22.33
C ALA A 186 31.03 -3.58 23.37
N VAL A 187 31.73 -2.76 24.15
CA VAL A 187 32.78 -3.17 25.09
C VAL A 187 32.38 -3.08 26.57
N ASP A 188 31.17 -2.62 26.88
CA ASP A 188 30.61 -2.44 28.25
C ASP A 188 30.20 -3.76 28.96
N GLY A 189 30.97 -4.81 28.74
CA GLY A 189 30.68 -6.15 29.26
C GLY A 189 29.32 -6.72 28.79
N PRO A 190 28.91 -7.88 29.30
CA PRO A 190 27.64 -8.51 28.92
C PRO A 190 26.41 -7.80 29.49
N ARG A 191 26.51 -7.20 30.69
CA ARG A 191 25.38 -6.59 31.41
C ARG A 191 25.10 -5.13 31.02
N LYS A 192 25.99 -4.48 30.27
CA LYS A 192 25.81 -3.11 29.76
C LYS A 192 25.55 -2.08 30.87
N LEU A 193 26.33 -2.17 31.95
CA LEU A 193 26.08 -1.43 33.20
C LEU A 193 26.43 0.06 33.11
N SER A 194 27.12 0.54 32.06
CA SER A 194 27.28 1.98 31.80
C SER A 194 26.05 2.61 31.15
N GLN A 195 25.17 1.82 30.51
CA GLN A 195 24.04 2.34 29.74
C GLN A 195 22.96 3.09 30.56
N PRO A 196 22.71 2.78 31.86
CA PRO A 196 21.82 3.58 32.70
C PRO A 196 22.21 5.06 32.80
N ILE A 197 23.48 5.42 32.58
CA ILE A 197 23.93 6.82 32.55
C ILE A 197 23.17 7.60 31.47
N LYS A 198 22.87 6.97 30.32
CA LYS A 198 22.13 7.62 29.23
C LYS A 198 20.70 7.99 29.64
N GLY A 199 20.05 7.13 30.42
CA GLY A 199 18.73 7.41 30.98
C GLY A 199 18.78 8.61 31.92
N ALA A 200 19.77 8.65 32.81
CA ALA A 200 19.96 9.79 33.71
C ALA A 200 20.24 11.11 32.97
N VAL A 201 20.95 11.06 31.84
CA VAL A 201 21.15 12.24 30.97
C VAL A 201 19.83 12.68 30.33
N ASP A 202 19.05 11.73 29.80
CA ASP A 202 17.76 12.01 29.19
C ASP A 202 16.80 12.63 30.23
N ASP A 203 16.78 12.09 31.46
CA ASP A 203 15.98 12.61 32.59
C ASP A 203 16.42 14.01 33.02
N ALA A 204 17.74 14.26 33.13
CA ALA A 204 18.27 15.57 33.50
C ALA A 204 17.97 16.65 32.45
N VAL A 205 18.09 16.30 31.16
CA VAL A 205 17.69 17.19 30.05
C VAL A 205 16.19 17.48 30.12
N GLU A 206 15.35 16.47 30.33
CA GLU A 206 13.90 16.64 30.46
C GLU A 206 13.54 17.55 31.65
N ALA A 207 14.16 17.34 32.80
CA ALA A 207 13.97 18.13 34.02
C ALA A 207 14.44 19.59 33.84
N ALA A 208 15.61 19.82 33.27
CA ALA A 208 16.14 21.17 33.04
C ALA A 208 15.23 21.95 32.07
N VAL A 209 14.80 21.30 30.98
CA VAL A 209 13.87 21.90 30.02
C VAL A 209 12.50 22.17 30.64
N GLU A 210 11.99 21.27 31.48
CA GLU A 210 10.74 21.48 32.20
C GLU A 210 10.83 22.64 33.20
N ALA A 211 11.94 22.72 33.94
CA ALA A 211 12.21 23.84 34.84
C ALA A 211 12.26 25.17 34.07
N ALA A 212 12.97 25.23 32.92
CA ALA A 212 13.04 26.41 32.06
C ALA A 212 11.67 26.80 31.47
N ALA A 213 10.85 25.82 31.11
CA ALA A 213 9.50 26.06 30.59
C ALA A 213 8.53 26.58 31.67
N ARG A 214 8.65 26.09 32.92
CA ARG A 214 7.83 26.53 34.06
C ARG A 214 8.26 27.86 34.64
N SER A 215 9.57 28.15 34.62
CA SER A 215 10.15 29.39 35.16
C SER A 215 10.02 30.59 34.21
N GLY A 216 9.42 30.41 33.04
CA GLY A 216 9.16 31.52 32.12
C GLY A 216 10.43 32.13 31.55
N VAL A 217 11.32 31.29 30.97
CA VAL A 217 12.39 31.83 30.11
C VAL A 217 11.71 32.46 28.88
N ASP A 218 11.31 33.72 29.02
CA ASP A 218 10.72 34.50 27.94
C ASP A 218 11.81 34.89 26.93
N GLY A 219 11.44 34.84 25.65
CA GLY A 219 12.32 35.15 24.53
C GLY A 219 12.71 33.95 23.64
N PRO A 220 13.62 34.17 22.66
CA PRO A 220 13.91 33.22 21.58
C PRO A 220 14.41 31.84 22.04
N VAL A 221 15.13 31.79 23.17
CA VAL A 221 15.65 30.54 23.76
C VAL A 221 14.49 29.65 24.23
N GLY A 222 13.55 30.21 24.99
CA GLY A 222 12.38 29.48 25.49
C GLY A 222 11.50 28.95 24.37
N GLU A 223 11.35 29.71 23.28
CA GLU A 223 10.63 29.25 22.08
C GLU A 223 11.31 28.05 21.42
N LYS A 224 12.64 28.09 21.25
CA LYS A 224 13.41 26.98 20.66
C LYS A 224 13.35 25.72 21.53
N LEU A 225 13.42 25.85 22.86
CA LEU A 225 13.25 24.72 23.78
C LEU A 225 11.83 24.13 23.70
N ARG A 226 10.79 24.97 23.60
CA ARG A 226 9.41 24.52 23.38
C ARG A 226 9.23 23.81 22.03
N GLN A 227 9.92 24.26 20.98
CA GLN A 227 9.94 23.58 19.68
C GLN A 227 10.64 22.22 19.78
N ALA A 228 11.81 22.16 20.43
CA ALA A 228 12.54 20.91 20.67
C ALA A 228 11.68 19.88 21.43
N ARG A 229 10.96 20.32 22.48
CA ARG A 229 10.05 19.44 23.23
C ARG A 229 8.92 18.90 22.38
N ARG A 230 8.27 19.75 21.57
CA ARG A 230 7.21 19.30 20.65
C ARG A 230 7.75 18.25 19.67
N ALA A 231 8.94 18.49 19.11
CA ALA A 231 9.60 17.52 18.23
C ALA A 231 9.95 16.21 18.95
N VAL A 232 10.40 16.24 20.21
CA VAL A 232 10.66 15.03 21.02
C VAL A 232 9.38 14.24 21.25
N VAL A 233 8.28 14.92 21.61
CA VAL A 233 6.97 14.27 21.83
C VAL A 233 6.50 13.62 20.53
N GLU A 234 6.50 14.36 19.42
CA GLU A 234 6.13 13.84 18.10
C GLU A 234 7.00 12.64 17.68
N GLN A 235 8.31 12.71 17.93
CA GLN A 235 9.25 11.64 17.64
C GLN A 235 8.97 10.37 18.48
N LYS A 236 8.70 10.54 19.79
CA LYS A 236 8.34 9.43 20.69
C LYS A 236 7.00 8.83 20.28
N GLU A 237 6.00 9.64 20.00
CA GLU A 237 4.70 9.17 19.50
C GLU A 237 4.87 8.41 18.18
N THR A 238 5.73 8.89 17.27
CA THR A 238 5.90 8.29 15.95
C THR A 238 6.67 6.97 15.97
N PHE A 239 7.77 6.90 16.73
CA PHE A 239 8.72 5.78 16.65
C PHE A 239 8.83 4.94 17.92
N ALA A 240 8.14 5.30 19.01
CA ALA A 240 8.15 4.57 20.29
C ALA A 240 6.74 4.25 20.83
N ALA A 241 5.71 4.23 19.96
CA ALA A 241 4.31 3.98 20.33
C ALA A 241 3.92 2.49 20.48
N LYS A 242 4.89 1.57 20.50
CA LYS A 242 4.66 0.11 20.52
C LYS A 242 3.78 -0.40 19.37
N ASP A 243 3.83 0.29 18.23
CA ASP A 243 3.02 0.02 17.06
C ASP A 243 3.81 -0.66 15.94
N VAL A 244 3.22 -0.77 14.75
CA VAL A 244 3.91 -1.33 13.57
C VAL A 244 5.16 -0.53 13.19
N VAL A 245 5.18 0.79 13.35
CA VAL A 245 6.34 1.62 12.96
C VAL A 245 7.51 1.30 13.87
N GLN A 246 7.29 1.30 15.18
CA GLN A 246 8.34 0.91 16.13
C GLN A 246 8.85 -0.50 15.84
N ARG A 247 7.95 -1.48 15.65
CA ARG A 247 8.35 -2.87 15.41
C ARG A 247 9.21 -3.05 14.15
N LEU A 248 8.98 -2.25 13.11
CA LEU A 248 9.76 -2.28 11.87
C LEU A 248 11.13 -1.64 12.01
N VAL A 249 11.27 -0.56 12.80
CA VAL A 249 12.56 0.14 12.95
C VAL A 249 13.45 -0.44 14.06
N ASP A 250 12.85 -1.15 15.01
CA ASP A 250 13.53 -1.75 16.16
C ASP A 250 14.35 -2.99 15.79
N TRP A 251 15.28 -3.30 16.68
CA TRP A 251 16.17 -4.45 16.60
C TRP A 251 15.79 -5.44 17.70
N LYS A 252 16.06 -6.73 17.52
CA LYS A 252 15.88 -7.72 18.58
C LYS A 252 16.79 -7.37 19.76
N LYS A 253 16.25 -7.50 20.98
CA LYS A 253 16.92 -7.13 22.24
C LYS A 253 18.35 -7.71 22.29
N GLY A 254 19.33 -6.84 22.49
CA GLY A 254 20.75 -7.20 22.63
C GLY A 254 21.46 -7.57 21.32
N THR A 255 20.84 -7.32 20.16
CA THR A 255 21.42 -7.67 18.85
C THR A 255 21.35 -6.52 17.87
N ARG A 256 22.05 -6.68 16.73
CA ARG A 256 21.88 -5.88 15.52
C ARG A 256 21.12 -6.68 14.45
N THR A 257 20.08 -7.40 14.85
CA THR A 257 19.16 -8.06 13.93
C THR A 257 17.82 -7.35 13.94
N ASP A 258 17.21 -7.14 12.77
CA ASP A 258 15.89 -6.52 12.67
C ASP A 258 14.84 -7.30 13.48
N ASN A 259 13.97 -6.58 14.17
CA ASN A 259 12.86 -7.18 14.91
C ASN A 259 11.85 -7.83 13.97
N VAL A 260 11.56 -7.17 12.84
CA VAL A 260 10.83 -7.72 11.70
C VAL A 260 11.80 -7.87 10.54
N LEU A 261 11.97 -9.09 10.04
CA LEU A 261 12.85 -9.35 8.90
C LEU A 261 12.34 -8.63 7.63
N PRO A 262 13.23 -8.15 6.74
CA PRO A 262 12.84 -7.45 5.53
C PRO A 262 11.78 -8.19 4.71
N GLU A 263 11.89 -9.51 4.53
CA GLU A 263 10.94 -10.31 3.74
C GLU A 263 9.50 -10.29 4.28
N ARG A 264 9.34 -9.90 5.55
CA ARG A 264 8.04 -9.82 6.24
C ARG A 264 7.59 -8.39 6.50
N ALA A 265 8.45 -7.39 6.30
CA ALA A 265 8.16 -6.00 6.68
C ALA A 265 6.91 -5.45 5.99
N VAL A 266 6.81 -5.58 4.67
CA VAL A 266 5.64 -5.09 3.92
C VAL A 266 4.39 -5.91 4.25
N SER A 267 4.53 -7.24 4.37
CA SER A 267 3.44 -8.10 4.83
C SER A 267 2.91 -7.70 6.21
N GLU A 268 3.77 -7.30 7.15
CA GLU A 268 3.38 -6.85 8.49
C GLU A 268 2.54 -5.57 8.43
N VAL A 269 2.87 -4.66 7.51
CA VAL A 269 2.10 -3.43 7.25
C VAL A 269 0.74 -3.76 6.65
N LEU A 270 0.69 -4.66 5.66
CA LEU A 270 -0.51 -4.96 4.88
C LEU A 270 -1.47 -5.93 5.58
N SER A 271 -0.96 -6.91 6.35
CA SER A 271 -1.75 -7.95 7.00
C SER A 271 -2.42 -7.47 8.29
N GLY A 272 -1.82 -6.50 8.99
CA GLY A 272 -2.33 -5.95 10.24
C GLY A 272 -3.61 -5.13 10.09
N GLU A 273 -3.98 -4.37 11.12
CA GLU A 273 -5.17 -3.54 11.08
C GLU A 273 -5.07 -2.39 10.07
N VAL A 274 -6.23 -1.83 9.67
CA VAL A 274 -6.30 -0.64 8.80
C VAL A 274 -5.51 0.54 9.40
N SER A 275 -5.49 0.63 10.74
CA SER A 275 -4.72 1.61 11.53
C SER A 275 -3.21 1.52 11.26
N ASN A 276 -2.65 0.32 11.12
CA ASN A 276 -1.22 0.11 10.83
C ASN A 276 -0.82 0.73 9.49
N LEU A 277 -1.57 0.42 8.43
CA LEU A 277 -1.32 0.99 7.10
C LEU A 277 -1.47 2.52 7.11
N ARG A 278 -2.49 3.04 7.80
CA ARG A 278 -2.70 4.49 7.96
C ARG A 278 -1.51 5.15 8.66
N ARG A 279 -1.02 4.54 9.74
CA ARG A 279 0.12 5.03 10.51
C ARG A 279 1.38 5.05 9.66
N VAL A 280 1.71 3.96 8.99
CA VAL A 280 2.88 3.87 8.10
C VAL A 280 2.79 4.89 6.97
N LYS A 281 1.61 5.06 6.35
CA LYS A 281 1.36 6.11 5.35
C LYS A 281 1.64 7.51 5.91
N ALA A 282 1.12 7.81 7.10
CA ALA A 282 1.30 9.10 7.74
C ALA A 282 2.78 9.41 8.02
N VAL A 283 3.53 8.42 8.52
CA VAL A 283 4.97 8.60 8.79
C VAL A 283 5.77 8.78 7.49
N LEU A 284 5.54 7.93 6.49
CA LEU A 284 6.28 7.99 5.23
C LEU A 284 5.96 9.23 4.41
N LEU A 285 4.70 9.67 4.39
CA LEU A 285 4.25 10.76 3.51
C LEU A 285 4.11 12.11 4.23
N GLY A 286 4.06 12.16 5.56
CA GLY A 286 3.92 13.41 6.33
C GLY A 286 5.11 14.35 6.14
N ASN A 287 6.34 13.83 6.24
CA ASN A 287 7.59 14.56 5.95
C ASN A 287 8.34 13.88 4.80
N SER A 288 7.70 13.88 3.63
CA SER A 288 8.11 13.02 2.51
C SER A 288 9.50 13.32 1.96
N THR A 289 10.30 12.28 1.74
CA THR A 289 11.56 12.30 0.99
C THR A 289 11.48 11.40 -0.24
N PRO A 290 12.44 11.48 -1.19
CA PRO A 290 12.49 10.54 -2.30
C PRO A 290 12.49 9.08 -1.83
N THR A 291 13.23 8.78 -0.76
CA THR A 291 13.29 7.45 -0.13
C THR A 291 11.96 7.04 0.50
N SER A 292 11.28 7.92 1.23
CA SER A 292 10.00 7.58 1.86
C SER A 292 8.85 7.44 0.86
N LYS A 293 8.87 8.22 -0.23
CA LYS A 293 7.95 8.05 -1.38
C LYS A 293 8.21 6.72 -2.09
N GLY A 294 9.48 6.35 -2.30
CA GLY A 294 9.88 5.05 -2.84
C GLY A 294 9.42 3.88 -1.97
N ALA A 295 9.57 4.00 -0.65
CA ALA A 295 9.05 3.01 0.30
C ALA A 295 7.53 2.86 0.23
N TRP A 296 6.79 3.96 0.13
CA TRP A 296 5.34 3.89 -0.04
C TRP A 296 4.94 3.19 -1.36
N ARG A 297 5.64 3.50 -2.46
CA ARG A 297 5.46 2.81 -3.75
C ARG A 297 5.75 1.31 -3.65
N ALA A 298 6.79 0.92 -2.91
CA ALA A 298 7.09 -0.50 -2.67
C ALA A 298 5.95 -1.23 -1.94
N ILE A 299 5.33 -0.58 -0.93
CA ILE A 299 4.15 -1.10 -0.22
C ILE A 299 2.96 -1.24 -1.18
N GLN A 300 2.69 -0.22 -2.01
CA GLN A 300 1.63 -0.26 -3.01
C GLN A 300 1.84 -1.41 -4.00
N ALA A 301 3.04 -1.56 -4.54
CA ALA A 301 3.34 -2.59 -5.52
C ALA A 301 3.25 -4.02 -4.95
N GLU A 302 3.62 -4.25 -3.69
CA GLU A 302 3.41 -5.56 -3.05
C GLU A 302 1.93 -5.85 -2.78
N GLY A 303 1.18 -4.83 -2.32
CA GLY A 303 -0.26 -4.96 -2.09
C GLY A 303 -1.04 -5.26 -3.37
N ILE A 304 -0.81 -4.47 -4.42
CA ILE A 304 -1.48 -4.63 -5.72
C ILE A 304 -0.99 -5.87 -6.46
N GLY A 305 0.33 -6.12 -6.47
CA GLY A 305 0.92 -7.34 -7.03
C GLY A 305 0.32 -8.58 -6.38
N GLY A 306 0.21 -8.62 -5.05
CA GLY A 306 -0.39 -9.74 -4.34
C GLY A 306 -1.89 -9.96 -4.61
N ILE A 307 -2.64 -8.92 -4.95
CA ILE A 307 -4.05 -9.03 -5.37
C ILE A 307 -4.14 -9.63 -6.78
N ILE A 308 -3.36 -9.11 -7.72
CA ILE A 308 -3.36 -9.54 -9.12
C ILE A 308 -2.78 -10.95 -9.26
N ASP A 309 -1.69 -11.27 -8.56
CA ASP A 309 -1.07 -12.60 -8.56
C ASP A 309 -2.04 -13.70 -8.10
N LYS A 310 -2.87 -13.42 -7.08
CA LYS A 310 -3.92 -14.34 -6.62
C LYS A 310 -5.06 -14.53 -7.62
N ALA A 311 -5.24 -13.59 -8.53
CA ALA A 311 -6.27 -13.65 -9.55
C ALA A 311 -5.87 -14.49 -10.77
N TYR A 312 -4.57 -14.80 -10.94
CA TYR A 312 -4.12 -15.65 -12.04
C TYR A 312 -4.61 -17.10 -11.91
N THR A 313 -5.04 -17.64 -13.04
CA THR A 313 -5.39 -19.05 -13.22
C THR A 313 -4.75 -19.58 -14.49
N ALA A 314 -4.14 -20.76 -14.42
CA ALA A 314 -3.85 -21.54 -15.61
C ALA A 314 -5.19 -21.96 -16.24
N ASN A 315 -5.52 -21.43 -17.42
CA ASN A 315 -6.74 -21.79 -18.12
C ASN A 315 -6.42 -22.83 -19.19
N SER A 316 -6.83 -24.08 -18.94
CA SER A 316 -6.60 -25.22 -19.83
C SER A 316 -7.65 -25.34 -20.94
N ASN A 317 -8.69 -24.51 -20.97
CA ASN A 317 -9.81 -24.61 -21.92
C ASN A 317 -9.60 -23.79 -23.21
N LEU A 318 -8.48 -23.07 -23.33
CA LEU A 318 -8.13 -22.27 -24.51
C LEU A 318 -7.19 -23.01 -25.46
N GLY A 319 -7.46 -24.28 -25.80
CA GLY A 319 -6.94 -24.99 -27.00
C GLY A 319 -5.42 -25.11 -27.27
N SER A 320 -4.56 -24.33 -26.60
CA SER A 320 -3.15 -24.10 -26.89
C SER A 320 -2.43 -23.80 -25.58
N GLY A 321 -2.21 -24.84 -24.77
CA GLY A 321 -1.45 -24.74 -23.51
C GLY A 321 -2.11 -23.88 -22.42
N PRO A 322 -1.53 -23.85 -21.21
CA PRO A 322 -2.03 -23.02 -20.10
C PRO A 322 -1.70 -21.55 -20.37
N VAL A 323 -2.58 -20.87 -21.10
CA VAL A 323 -2.55 -19.41 -21.14
C VAL A 323 -2.99 -18.93 -19.75
N ALA A 324 -2.06 -18.40 -18.96
CA ALA A 324 -2.37 -17.84 -17.65
C ALA A 324 -3.30 -16.64 -17.85
N THR A 325 -4.56 -16.76 -17.41
CA THR A 325 -5.58 -15.71 -17.54
C THR A 325 -6.03 -15.26 -16.17
N ILE A 326 -6.37 -13.99 -16.05
CA ILE A 326 -6.87 -13.40 -14.81
C ILE A 326 -8.34 -13.74 -14.68
N ASN A 327 -8.71 -14.37 -13.57
CA ASN A 327 -10.09 -14.71 -13.26
C ASN A 327 -10.75 -13.59 -12.43
N GLY A 328 -11.86 -13.03 -12.91
CA GLY A 328 -12.57 -11.94 -12.25
C GLY A 328 -13.16 -12.30 -10.88
N ALA A 329 -13.64 -13.53 -10.69
CA ALA A 329 -14.14 -13.99 -9.39
C ALA A 329 -13.01 -14.11 -8.34
N LYS A 330 -11.83 -14.58 -8.76
CA LYS A 330 -10.64 -14.59 -7.90
C LYS A 330 -10.11 -13.18 -7.63
N LEU A 331 -10.11 -12.30 -8.63
CA LEU A 331 -9.75 -10.89 -8.44
C LEU A 331 -10.68 -10.22 -7.44
N ASN A 332 -11.99 -10.41 -7.60
CA ASN A 332 -12.99 -9.91 -6.66
C ASN A 332 -12.75 -10.45 -5.24
N SER A 333 -12.56 -11.76 -5.11
CA SER A 333 -12.27 -12.40 -3.83
C SER A 333 -10.97 -11.87 -3.20
N ALA A 334 -9.93 -11.63 -3.99
CA ALA A 334 -8.67 -11.08 -3.53
C ALA A 334 -8.82 -9.63 -3.04
N ILE A 335 -9.58 -8.80 -3.76
CA ILE A 335 -9.92 -7.42 -3.37
C ILE A 335 -10.71 -7.39 -2.07
N LEU A 336 -11.76 -8.22 -1.94
CA LEU A 336 -12.57 -8.31 -0.73
C LEU A 336 -11.75 -8.81 0.46
N ARG A 337 -10.89 -9.81 0.27
CA ARG A 337 -10.01 -10.34 1.31
C ARG A 337 -8.94 -9.36 1.74
N PHE A 338 -8.44 -8.53 0.83
CA PHE A 338 -7.53 -7.45 1.17
C PHE A 338 -8.25 -6.35 1.98
N GLY A 339 -9.50 -6.05 1.62
CA GLY A 339 -10.38 -5.13 2.33
C GLY A 339 -10.41 -3.74 1.68
N ILE A 340 -11.62 -3.29 1.34
CA ILE A 340 -11.86 -1.98 0.70
C ILE A 340 -11.30 -0.81 1.52
N PRO A 341 -11.46 -0.75 2.86
CA PRO A 341 -10.88 0.34 3.65
C PRO A 341 -9.35 0.41 3.55
N LYS A 342 -8.66 -0.73 3.46
CA LYS A 342 -7.20 -0.76 3.27
C LYS A 342 -6.84 -0.28 1.87
N LEU A 343 -7.58 -0.68 0.84
CA LEU A 343 -7.33 -0.23 -0.53
C LEU A 343 -7.46 1.28 -0.69
N LYS A 344 -8.46 1.90 -0.05
CA LYS A 344 -8.62 3.37 -0.04
C LYS A 344 -7.49 4.12 0.67
N ILE A 345 -6.76 3.46 1.57
CA ILE A 345 -5.56 4.03 2.19
C ILE A 345 -4.35 3.78 1.31
N LEU A 346 -4.22 2.56 0.78
CA LEU A 346 -3.09 2.13 -0.05
C LEU A 346 -3.02 2.95 -1.34
N LEU A 347 -4.14 3.14 -2.01
CA LEU A 347 -4.27 3.86 -3.28
C LEU A 347 -4.78 5.28 -3.03
N ASP A 348 -4.47 6.18 -3.96
CA ASP A 348 -5.25 7.42 -4.07
C ASP A 348 -6.61 7.13 -4.71
N GLU A 349 -7.49 8.12 -4.71
CA GLU A 349 -8.87 7.96 -5.21
C GLU A 349 -8.90 7.55 -6.69
N ALA A 350 -8.07 8.21 -7.51
CA ALA A 350 -8.00 7.91 -8.95
C ALA A 350 -7.53 6.48 -9.22
N ASP A 351 -6.52 6.00 -8.51
CA ASP A 351 -6.00 4.64 -8.66
C ASP A 351 -6.94 3.58 -8.08
N PHE A 352 -7.65 3.91 -7.00
CA PHE A 352 -8.72 3.06 -6.46
C PHE A 352 -9.86 2.88 -7.48
N ASP A 353 -10.32 3.97 -8.10
CA ASP A 353 -11.37 3.91 -9.11
C ASP A 353 -10.91 3.15 -10.36
N ARG A 354 -9.65 3.32 -10.76
CA ARG A 354 -9.04 2.51 -11.82
C ARG A 354 -9.04 1.02 -11.45
N LEU A 355 -8.66 0.64 -10.22
CA LEU A 355 -8.73 -0.75 -9.76
C LEU A 355 -10.17 -1.29 -9.79
N MET A 356 -11.15 -0.51 -9.33
CA MET A 356 -12.55 -0.92 -9.29
C MET A 356 -13.16 -1.05 -10.69
N SER A 357 -12.78 -0.15 -11.60
CA SER A 357 -13.15 -0.23 -13.01
C SER A 357 -12.49 -1.45 -13.68
N LEU A 358 -11.23 -1.75 -13.36
CA LEU A 358 -10.53 -2.94 -13.86
C LEU A 358 -11.20 -4.22 -13.36
N ARG A 359 -11.51 -4.27 -12.05
CA ARG A 359 -12.29 -5.35 -11.43
C ARG A 359 -13.62 -5.57 -12.14
N ARG A 360 -14.35 -4.50 -12.46
CA ARG A 360 -15.65 -4.58 -13.13
C ARG A 360 -15.51 -5.17 -14.53
N VAL A 361 -14.62 -4.61 -15.35
CA VAL A 361 -14.41 -5.05 -16.73
C VAL A 361 -13.90 -6.50 -16.80
N ILE A 362 -12.96 -6.88 -15.95
CA ILE A 362 -12.48 -8.27 -15.86
C ILE A 362 -13.59 -9.19 -15.35
N GLY A 363 -14.38 -8.74 -14.37
CA GLY A 363 -15.55 -9.47 -13.87
C GLY A 363 -16.53 -9.78 -15.01
N GLU A 364 -16.93 -8.78 -15.77
CA GLU A 364 -17.82 -8.89 -16.93
C GLU A 364 -17.25 -9.81 -18.02
N ALA A 365 -15.95 -9.70 -18.32
CA ALA A 365 -15.29 -10.54 -19.31
C ALA A 365 -15.10 -12.01 -18.89
N THR A 366 -15.21 -12.32 -17.59
CA THR A 366 -14.91 -13.66 -17.05
C THR A 366 -16.07 -14.32 -16.32
N ILE A 367 -17.30 -13.80 -16.46
CA ILE A 367 -18.50 -14.40 -15.88
C ILE A 367 -18.64 -15.86 -16.36
N PRO A 368 -18.65 -16.84 -15.46
CA PRO A 368 -18.99 -18.21 -15.83
C PRO A 368 -20.50 -18.32 -16.11
N ILE A 369 -20.87 -19.13 -17.11
CA ILE A 369 -22.27 -19.33 -17.47
C ILE A 369 -23.00 -20.07 -16.33
N SER A 370 -24.21 -19.61 -15.99
CA SER A 370 -25.05 -20.21 -14.95
C SER A 370 -25.21 -21.72 -15.17
N GLY A 371 -24.98 -22.53 -14.12
CA GLY A 371 -25.02 -23.99 -14.18
C GLY A 371 -23.66 -24.68 -14.41
N THR A 372 -22.58 -23.94 -14.65
CA THR A 372 -21.23 -24.52 -14.79
C THR A 372 -20.41 -24.38 -13.50
N THR A 373 -20.64 -25.28 -12.55
CA THR A 373 -19.72 -25.50 -11.42
C THR A 373 -18.46 -26.14 -11.97
N ASN A 374 -17.49 -25.33 -12.42
CA ASN A 374 -16.17 -25.75 -12.90
C ASN A 374 -16.22 -26.79 -14.04
N PRO A 375 -15.91 -26.44 -15.31
CA PRO A 375 -15.84 -27.44 -16.36
C PRO A 375 -14.61 -28.33 -16.13
N SER A 376 -14.75 -29.32 -15.25
CA SER A 376 -14.00 -30.56 -15.39
C SER A 376 -14.22 -30.99 -16.84
N GLY A 377 -13.12 -31.28 -17.56
CA GLY A 377 -13.08 -31.39 -19.02
C GLY A 377 -13.91 -32.51 -19.64
N SER A 378 -14.97 -33.00 -18.99
CA SER A 378 -15.90 -34.03 -19.46
C SER A 378 -16.78 -33.55 -20.61
N ALA A 379 -17.34 -32.33 -20.58
CA ALA A 379 -18.17 -31.82 -21.69
C ALA A 379 -17.34 -31.57 -22.98
N PHE A 380 -16.14 -31.02 -22.82
CA PHE A 380 -15.19 -30.82 -23.94
C PHE A 380 -14.62 -32.15 -24.46
N LYS A 381 -14.40 -33.14 -23.59
CA LYS A 381 -14.02 -34.50 -24.00
C LYS A 381 -15.17 -35.24 -24.70
N LEU A 382 -16.42 -35.09 -24.25
CA LEU A 382 -17.60 -35.66 -24.92
C LEU A 382 -17.80 -35.07 -26.31
N MET A 383 -17.67 -33.74 -26.47
CA MET A 383 -17.75 -33.10 -27.79
C MET A 383 -16.60 -33.54 -28.72
N ARG A 384 -15.36 -33.66 -28.22
CA ARG A 384 -14.23 -34.23 -28.98
C ARG A 384 -14.37 -35.72 -29.28
N PHE A 385 -15.08 -36.47 -28.44
CA PHE A 385 -15.36 -37.90 -28.63
C PHE A 385 -16.52 -38.12 -29.63
N LEU A 386 -17.47 -37.19 -29.69
CA LEU A 386 -18.62 -37.22 -30.60
C LEU A 386 -18.32 -36.61 -31.98
N ALA A 387 -17.35 -35.69 -32.07
CA ALA A 387 -16.97 -35.05 -33.35
C ALA A 387 -16.53 -36.06 -34.45
N PRO A 388 -15.75 -37.13 -34.17
CA PRO A 388 -15.42 -38.16 -35.16
C PRO A 388 -16.61 -39.09 -35.48
N MET A 389 -17.60 -39.18 -34.59
CA MET A 389 -18.79 -40.01 -34.81
C MET A 389 -19.82 -39.31 -35.70
N ALA A 390 -19.93 -37.97 -35.63
CA ALA A 390 -20.80 -37.19 -36.51
C ALA A 390 -20.36 -37.26 -38.00
N VAL A 391 -19.05 -37.37 -38.26
CA VAL A 391 -18.52 -37.50 -39.64
C VAL A 391 -18.83 -38.88 -40.23
N LYS A 392 -18.94 -39.94 -39.40
CA LYS A 392 -19.22 -41.32 -39.87
C LYS A 392 -20.68 -41.60 -40.26
N PHE A 393 -21.63 -40.72 -39.95
CA PHE A 393 -23.03 -40.86 -40.39
C PHE A 393 -23.33 -40.14 -41.71
N SER A 394 -22.34 -39.53 -42.36
CA SER A 394 -22.50 -38.84 -43.66
C SER A 394 -22.38 -39.77 -44.89
N GLY A 395 -22.22 -41.09 -44.70
CA GLY A 395 -21.82 -42.05 -45.75
C GLY A 395 -22.84 -43.13 -46.12
N ILE A 396 -24.15 -42.88 -46.03
CA ILE A 396 -25.17 -43.82 -46.57
C ILE A 396 -25.76 -43.21 -47.86
N PRO A 397 -25.53 -43.81 -49.04
CA PRO A 397 -26.12 -43.34 -50.28
C PRO A 397 -27.54 -43.89 -50.41
N LEU A 398 -28.55 -43.02 -50.40
CA LEU A 398 -29.93 -43.40 -50.74
C LEU A 398 -30.52 -42.40 -51.76
N ILE A 399 -31.13 -43.00 -52.77
CA ILE A 399 -31.50 -42.49 -54.09
C ILE A 399 -32.79 -41.63 -54.03
N GLY A 400 -32.82 -40.45 -54.67
CA GLY A 400 -34.04 -39.70 -55.06
C GLY A 400 -33.92 -38.15 -55.02
N PRO A 401 -34.45 -37.36 -55.99
CA PRO A 401 -33.74 -36.18 -56.50
C PRO A 401 -34.24 -34.78 -56.04
N ALA A 402 -33.30 -33.84 -56.00
CA ALA A 402 -33.42 -32.38 -56.16
C ALA A 402 -34.16 -31.50 -55.13
N ILE A 403 -34.75 -32.02 -54.05
CA ILE A 403 -35.37 -31.18 -53.00
C ILE A 403 -34.50 -31.05 -51.73
N ASP A 404 -33.67 -32.04 -51.43
CA ASP A 404 -32.84 -32.03 -50.21
C ASP A 404 -31.53 -31.25 -50.30
N VAL A 405 -31.02 -30.98 -51.52
CA VAL A 405 -29.86 -30.10 -51.69
C VAL A 405 -30.24 -28.65 -51.39
N ALA A 406 -31.43 -28.21 -51.80
CA ALA A 406 -31.93 -26.87 -51.50
C ALA A 406 -32.28 -26.73 -50.00
N SER A 407 -32.90 -27.74 -49.39
CA SER A 407 -33.22 -27.72 -47.95
C SER A 407 -31.94 -27.77 -47.09
N GLY A 408 -30.95 -28.56 -47.50
CA GLY A 408 -29.61 -28.62 -46.90
C GLY A 408 -28.83 -27.33 -47.04
N LEU A 409 -28.83 -26.71 -48.22
CA LEU A 409 -28.22 -25.39 -48.47
C LEU A 409 -28.92 -24.27 -47.70
N VAL A 410 -30.25 -24.29 -47.57
CA VAL A 410 -31.02 -23.31 -46.78
C VAL A 410 -30.76 -23.49 -45.28
N LYS A 411 -30.71 -24.73 -44.79
CA LYS A 411 -30.34 -25.03 -43.38
C LYS A 411 -28.89 -24.63 -43.09
N GLN A 412 -27.97 -24.90 -44.01
CA GLN A 412 -26.57 -24.51 -43.90
C GLN A 412 -26.41 -22.99 -43.98
N ALA A 413 -27.09 -22.30 -44.90
CA ALA A 413 -27.09 -20.85 -45.00
C ALA A 413 -27.70 -20.18 -43.76
N LYS A 414 -28.78 -20.74 -43.20
CA LYS A 414 -29.37 -20.28 -41.94
C LYS A 414 -28.41 -20.48 -40.77
N ALA A 415 -27.77 -21.64 -40.66
CA ALA A 415 -26.77 -21.92 -39.63
C ALA A 415 -25.54 -21.01 -39.75
N THR A 416 -25.04 -20.76 -40.97
CA THR A 416 -23.92 -19.84 -41.22
C THR A 416 -24.31 -18.38 -40.96
N ALA A 417 -25.55 -17.97 -41.27
CA ALA A 417 -26.06 -16.64 -40.94
C ALA A 417 -26.23 -16.44 -39.44
N GLU A 418 -26.74 -17.44 -38.72
CA GLU A 418 -26.83 -17.43 -37.25
C GLU A 418 -25.43 -17.38 -36.62
N ALA A 419 -24.50 -18.21 -37.07
CA ALA A 419 -23.10 -18.19 -36.65
C ALA A 419 -22.42 -16.83 -36.91
N SER A 420 -22.67 -16.23 -38.08
CA SER A 420 -22.15 -14.90 -38.44
C SER A 420 -22.74 -13.78 -37.58
N ARG A 421 -24.05 -13.84 -37.25
CA ARG A 421 -24.69 -12.88 -36.33
C ARG A 421 -24.15 -13.02 -34.91
N THR A 422 -23.98 -14.25 -34.42
CA THR A 422 -23.36 -14.51 -33.11
C THR A 422 -21.91 -14.03 -33.11
N LEU A 423 -21.14 -14.27 -34.18
CA LEU A 423 -19.77 -13.76 -34.32
C LEU A 423 -19.72 -12.22 -34.34
N ALA A 424 -20.64 -11.55 -35.03
CA ALA A 424 -20.75 -10.09 -34.99
C ALA A 424 -21.07 -9.60 -33.56
N GLY A 425 -21.99 -10.28 -32.87
CA GLY A 425 -22.26 -10.05 -31.45
C GLY A 425 -21.03 -10.25 -30.54
N MET A 426 -20.07 -11.09 -30.93
CA MET A 426 -18.81 -11.25 -30.19
C MET A 426 -17.76 -10.18 -30.56
N THR A 427 -17.61 -9.87 -31.85
CA THR A 427 -16.43 -9.13 -32.37
C THR A 427 -16.67 -7.65 -32.63
N SER A 428 -17.91 -7.23 -32.83
CA SER A 428 -18.27 -5.84 -33.18
C SER A 428 -19.22 -5.16 -32.20
N TYR A 429 -19.52 -5.79 -31.06
CA TYR A 429 -20.44 -5.23 -30.07
C TYR A 429 -19.78 -4.07 -29.29
N GLY A 430 -20.34 -2.87 -29.45
CA GLY A 430 -19.81 -1.63 -28.88
C GLY A 430 -20.51 -1.19 -27.59
N ALA A 431 -19.85 -0.30 -26.84
CA ALA A 431 -20.39 0.27 -25.59
C ALA A 431 -21.70 1.05 -25.79
N GLU A 432 -21.88 1.71 -26.94
CA GLU A 432 -23.13 2.42 -27.26
C GLU A 432 -24.31 1.47 -27.51
N GLU A 433 -24.06 0.33 -28.15
CA GLU A 433 -25.08 -0.69 -28.41
C GLU A 433 -25.48 -1.41 -27.12
N ALA A 434 -24.49 -1.68 -26.25
CA ALA A 434 -24.71 -2.18 -24.89
C ALA A 434 -25.58 -1.24 -24.04
N ALA A 435 -25.28 0.06 -24.07
CA ALA A 435 -26.03 1.06 -23.33
C ALA A 435 -27.49 1.17 -23.82
N ARG A 436 -27.71 1.16 -25.14
CA ARG A 436 -29.05 1.18 -25.74
C ARG A 436 -29.86 -0.07 -25.40
N GLU A 437 -29.24 -1.25 -25.45
CA GLU A 437 -29.91 -2.52 -25.16
C GLU A 437 -30.25 -2.66 -23.66
N THR A 438 -29.35 -2.21 -22.79
CA THR A 438 -29.56 -2.18 -21.33
C THR A 438 -30.65 -1.19 -20.95
N ALA A 439 -30.63 0.02 -21.51
CA ALA A 439 -31.68 1.01 -21.33
C ALA A 439 -33.03 0.50 -21.84
N GLY A 440 -33.05 -0.17 -23.00
CA GLY A 440 -34.25 -0.81 -23.54
C GLY A 440 -34.78 -1.97 -22.71
N ARG A 441 -33.91 -2.72 -22.00
CA ARG A 441 -34.33 -3.74 -21.02
C ARG A 441 -34.89 -3.11 -19.76
N ALA A 442 -34.24 -2.09 -19.21
CA ALA A 442 -34.74 -1.34 -18.06
C ALA A 442 -36.10 -0.69 -18.35
N ALA A 443 -36.28 -0.11 -19.55
CA ALA A 443 -37.54 0.46 -20.02
C ALA A 443 -38.64 -0.60 -20.19
N ARG A 444 -38.31 -1.81 -20.64
CA ARG A 444 -39.24 -2.95 -20.75
C ARG A 444 -39.59 -3.57 -19.39
N GLY A 445 -38.62 -3.66 -18.48
CA GLY A 445 -38.85 -4.06 -17.09
C GLY A 445 -39.71 -3.06 -16.33
N ALA A 446 -39.48 -1.76 -16.55
CA ALA A 446 -40.34 -0.69 -16.05
C ALA A 446 -41.74 -0.77 -16.67
N ALA A 447 -41.87 -1.03 -17.97
CA ALA A 447 -43.16 -1.23 -18.63
C ALA A 447 -43.94 -2.46 -18.10
N ALA A 448 -43.23 -3.53 -17.71
CA ALA A 448 -43.84 -4.70 -17.06
C ALA A 448 -44.29 -4.41 -15.61
N ALA A 449 -43.71 -3.39 -14.96
CA ALA A 449 -44.12 -2.90 -13.64
C ALA A 449 -45.21 -1.81 -13.70
N ARG A 450 -45.55 -1.30 -14.90
CA ARG A 450 -46.58 -0.26 -15.15
C ARG A 450 -47.99 -0.83 -15.20
N THR A 451 -48.49 -1.29 -14.05
CA THR A 451 -49.95 -1.34 -13.82
C THR A 451 -50.31 -0.33 -12.75
N GLY A 452 -50.43 0.94 -13.14
CA GLY A 452 -51.26 1.93 -12.45
C GLY A 452 -50.56 3.19 -11.94
N ASN A 453 -50.30 4.19 -12.80
CA ASN A 453 -50.75 5.58 -12.62
C ASN A 453 -50.28 6.50 -13.78
N ALA A 454 -51.16 6.77 -14.75
CA ALA A 454 -50.83 7.45 -16.00
C ALA A 454 -50.23 8.87 -15.83
N LYS A 455 -50.53 9.56 -14.73
CA LYS A 455 -50.07 10.94 -14.48
C LYS A 455 -48.62 11.00 -13.98
N ALA A 456 -48.15 9.94 -13.31
CA ALA A 456 -46.75 9.80 -12.90
C ALA A 456 -45.88 9.36 -14.08
N ASP A 457 -46.45 8.59 -15.01
CA ASP A 457 -45.77 8.13 -16.24
C ASP A 457 -45.45 9.28 -17.20
N GLU A 458 -46.35 10.26 -17.32
CA GLU A 458 -46.13 11.46 -18.15
C GLU A 458 -45.02 12.37 -17.57
N GLN A 459 -44.93 12.45 -16.23
CA GLN A 459 -43.86 13.17 -15.54
C GLN A 459 -42.51 12.45 -15.64
N ALA A 460 -42.49 11.12 -15.56
CA ALA A 460 -41.27 10.31 -15.70
C ALA A 460 -40.73 10.31 -17.14
N ALA A 461 -41.61 10.26 -18.15
CA ALA A 461 -41.21 10.39 -19.55
C ALA A 461 -40.61 11.78 -19.83
N GLY A 462 -41.25 12.84 -19.35
CA GLY A 462 -40.72 14.21 -19.45
C GLY A 462 -39.37 14.40 -18.75
N PHE A 463 -39.15 13.72 -17.60
CA PHE A 463 -37.85 13.74 -16.91
C PHE A 463 -36.75 13.04 -17.70
N ILE A 464 -37.04 11.89 -18.31
CA ILE A 464 -36.07 11.12 -19.11
C ILE A 464 -35.66 11.90 -20.36
N ASP A 465 -36.61 12.53 -21.05
CA ASP A 465 -36.31 13.36 -22.22
C ASP A 465 -35.47 14.58 -21.84
N ALA A 466 -35.79 15.24 -20.72
CA ALA A 466 -34.99 16.34 -20.19
C ALA A 466 -33.56 15.92 -19.82
N LEU A 467 -33.37 14.69 -19.30
CA LEU A 467 -32.07 14.15 -18.94
C LEU A 467 -31.23 13.81 -20.18
N VAL A 468 -31.85 13.25 -21.22
CA VAL A 468 -31.20 12.95 -22.51
C VAL A 468 -30.79 14.23 -23.23
N ASP A 469 -31.62 15.27 -23.21
CA ASP A 469 -31.28 16.56 -23.80
C ASP A 469 -30.18 17.29 -23.01
N ALA A 470 -30.20 17.21 -21.67
CA ALA A 470 -29.11 17.72 -20.84
C ALA A 470 -27.77 17.01 -21.09
N ALA A 471 -27.81 15.70 -21.38
CA ALA A 471 -26.65 14.90 -21.77
C ALA A 471 -26.11 15.31 -23.15
N ARG A 472 -27.00 15.50 -24.13
CA ARG A 472 -26.62 15.98 -25.47
C ARG A 472 -26.06 17.39 -25.46
N ALA A 473 -26.54 18.26 -24.56
CA ALA A 473 -26.06 19.62 -24.40
C ALA A 473 -24.81 19.77 -23.50
N GLY A 474 -24.28 18.66 -22.95
CA GLY A 474 -23.10 18.68 -22.06
C GLY A 474 -23.34 19.32 -20.68
N ARG A 475 -24.60 19.44 -20.23
CA ARG A 475 -25.00 20.16 -19.01
C ARG A 475 -25.33 19.25 -17.81
N LEU A 476 -25.02 17.95 -17.89
CA LEU A 476 -25.37 16.96 -16.86
C LEU A 476 -24.93 17.34 -15.44
N ALA A 477 -23.85 18.10 -15.29
CA ALA A 477 -23.38 18.57 -13.97
C ALA A 477 -24.36 19.56 -13.29
N ALA A 478 -25.18 20.30 -14.04
CA ALA A 478 -26.13 21.28 -13.49
C ALA A 478 -27.47 20.66 -13.07
N ALA A 479 -27.91 19.59 -13.75
CA ALA A 479 -29.19 18.93 -13.46
C ALA A 479 -29.17 18.13 -12.14
N VAL A 480 -28.00 17.60 -11.75
CA VAL A 480 -27.81 16.87 -10.48
C VAL A 480 -27.75 17.82 -9.27
N VAL A 481 -27.41 19.11 -9.48
CA VAL A 481 -27.38 20.12 -8.41
C VAL A 481 -28.77 20.73 -8.15
N ALA A 482 -29.68 20.73 -9.13
CA ALA A 482 -31.05 21.24 -8.96
C ALA A 482 -32.02 20.23 -8.31
N SER A 483 -31.64 18.96 -8.17
CA SER A 483 -32.48 17.90 -7.59
C SER A 483 -32.23 17.64 -6.10
N THR A 484 -31.50 18.51 -5.40
CA THR A 484 -31.41 18.45 -3.94
C THR A 484 -32.71 19.02 -3.35
N PRO A 485 -33.45 18.28 -2.48
CA PRO A 485 -34.62 18.83 -1.83
C PRO A 485 -34.19 20.01 -0.96
N ARG A 486 -34.84 21.18 -1.12
CA ARG A 486 -34.80 22.24 -0.11
C ARG A 486 -35.64 21.78 1.09
N ASP A 487 -35.06 21.93 2.28
CA ASP A 487 -35.70 21.67 3.57
C ASP A 487 -37.11 22.28 3.66
N ASN A 488 -38.07 21.48 4.12
CA ASN A 488 -39.34 21.97 4.62
C ASN A 488 -39.20 22.19 6.14
N ASP A 489 -38.89 23.43 6.50
CA ASP A 489 -39.35 24.02 7.76
C ASP A 489 -40.75 24.63 7.54
N GLU A 490 -41.56 24.61 8.60
CA GLU A 490 -42.89 25.24 8.79
C GLU A 490 -44.12 24.54 8.17
N ARG A 491 -44.80 23.73 9.00
CA ARG A 491 -46.16 24.00 9.52
C ARG A 491 -46.57 23.06 10.64
#